data_AF-A0A1F7SV06-F1
#
_entry.id   AF-A0A1F7SV06-F1
#
_cell.length_a   1.000
_cell.length_b   1.000
_cell.length_c   1.000
_cell.angle_alpha   90.00
_cell.angle_beta   90.00
_cell.angle_gamma   90.00
#
_symmetry.space_group_name_H-M   'P 1'
#
loop_
_entity.id
_entity.type
_entity.pdbx_description
1 polymer ?
#
loop_
_entity_poly.entity_id
_entity_poly.type
_entity_poly.pdbx_seq_one_letter_code
_entity_poly.pdbx_strand_id
1 'polypeptide(L)'
;MIKKTKISKIPTQGLIFFSTISTILSFFLGTLAFKIKSNTTSIAKEPKKTQIVFAAEKSTKPELKFFVMSFCPYGNQAEEVIKPIAQLLDNKATFTPLYIFEKVSGNLTDYCKTRTGNPDLCEQYVANSNGQLKNIAECQQLISDQIKQCTDETNYLKLGNNFYSSLHGRQEATQNIREICAFNLTSDKTKWWNFIDNVNTNCTADNADSCWQAQAKSAGLDTNKITDCFNKNASSIIESQIVETEKFQVNSSPTIMVNDIIFPPESAYTQDGTGALKIGKTVISQTKYRTPDAIKQAICASFNKTPKECKTVLPEVNTAPAAAAGCN
;
A
#
# COMPACT_ATOMS: atom_id res chain seq x y z
N MET A 1 29.30 60.93 -38.37
CA MET A 1 29.70 61.94 -37.36
C MET A 1 30.04 61.24 -36.06
N ILE A 2 30.98 61.83 -35.33
CA ILE A 2 31.82 61.25 -34.28
C ILE A 2 31.17 61.39 -32.88
N LYS A 3 31.43 60.38 -32.01
CA LYS A 3 31.40 60.41 -30.51
C LYS A 3 30.01 60.50 -29.84
N LYS A 4 29.72 59.86 -28.69
CA LYS A 4 30.57 59.46 -27.56
C LYS A 4 29.79 58.45 -26.67
N THR A 5 30.43 57.35 -26.31
CA THR A 5 30.04 56.44 -25.21
C THR A 5 30.18 57.17 -23.87
N LYS A 6 29.17 57.10 -22.99
CA LYS A 6 29.29 57.56 -21.60
C LYS A 6 29.75 56.40 -20.72
N ILE A 7 30.99 56.50 -20.26
CA ILE A 7 31.62 55.68 -19.23
C ILE A 7 31.20 56.26 -17.88
N SER A 8 30.55 55.45 -17.03
CA SER A 8 30.35 55.80 -15.62
C SER A 8 31.60 55.40 -14.84
N LYS A 9 32.18 56.37 -14.13
CA LYS A 9 33.40 56.22 -13.33
C LYS A 9 33.06 55.58 -11.98
N ILE A 10 33.71 54.46 -11.69
CA ILE A 10 33.73 53.83 -10.37
C ILE A 10 34.79 54.57 -9.52
N PRO A 11 34.47 55.02 -8.30
CA PRO A 11 35.45 55.64 -7.41
C PRO A 11 36.44 54.59 -6.86
N THR A 12 37.70 54.79 -7.21
CA THR A 12 38.90 54.12 -6.68
C THR A 12 39.17 54.54 -5.25
N GLN A 13 38.67 53.77 -4.28
CA GLN A 13 39.30 53.54 -2.97
C GLN A 13 38.89 52.15 -2.48
N GLY A 14 39.85 51.25 -2.29
CA GLY A 14 39.60 49.96 -1.62
C GLY A 14 40.19 48.70 -2.26
N LEU A 15 41.19 48.80 -3.14
CA LEU A 15 42.09 47.68 -3.41
C LEU A 15 43.52 48.11 -3.09
N ILE A 16 44.27 47.18 -2.49
CA ILE A 16 45.65 47.28 -1.97
C ILE A 16 45.69 47.71 -0.50
N PHE A 17 45.55 46.75 0.42
CA PHE A 17 46.38 46.59 1.63
C PHE A 17 45.83 45.43 2.50
N PHE A 18 45.92 44.18 2.02
CA PHE A 18 45.77 43.01 2.89
C PHE A 18 46.61 41.84 2.35
N SER A 19 47.92 42.03 2.20
CA SER A 19 48.85 40.92 1.97
C SER A 19 50.08 40.88 2.89
N THR A 20 50.11 41.64 4.00
CA THR A 20 51.27 41.65 4.90
C THR A 20 50.91 41.86 6.36
N ILE A 21 50.01 41.04 6.93
CA ILE A 21 49.94 40.80 8.39
C ILE A 21 49.73 39.30 8.61
N SER A 22 50.72 38.51 8.19
CA SER A 22 50.91 37.12 8.59
C SER A 22 52.30 37.00 9.18
N THR A 23 52.40 37.35 10.47
CA THR A 23 53.38 36.90 11.49
C THR A 23 53.22 37.84 12.68
N ILE A 24 53.23 37.29 13.90
CA ILE A 24 53.13 37.99 15.20
C ILE A 24 51.68 38.17 15.76
N LEU A 25 50.85 37.12 15.68
CA LEU A 25 49.83 36.91 16.72
C LEU A 25 49.63 35.42 17.03
N SER A 26 50.72 34.68 17.11
CA SER A 26 50.73 33.23 17.38
C SER A 26 51.12 32.88 18.82
N PHE A 27 50.96 33.79 19.79
CA PHE A 27 51.40 33.50 21.17
C PHE A 27 50.54 34.00 22.34
N PHE A 28 49.31 34.50 22.13
CA PHE A 28 48.44 34.95 23.24
C PHE A 28 47.00 34.41 23.26
N LEU A 29 46.66 33.38 22.47
CA LEU A 29 45.37 32.68 22.58
C LEU A 29 45.49 31.22 23.04
N GLY A 30 46.71 30.74 23.34
CA GLY A 30 46.98 29.35 23.72
C GLY A 30 46.71 28.98 25.18
N THR A 31 46.51 29.94 26.09
CA THR A 31 46.41 29.64 27.54
C THR A 31 45.01 29.76 28.14
N LEU A 32 44.01 30.24 27.38
CA LEU A 32 42.61 30.24 27.83
C LEU A 32 41.83 28.98 27.36
N ALA A 33 42.27 28.33 26.28
CA ALA A 33 41.62 27.14 25.73
C ALA A 33 41.92 25.82 26.50
N PHE A 34 42.89 25.82 27.43
CA PHE A 34 43.26 24.59 28.15
C PHE A 34 42.62 24.46 29.54
N LYS A 35 42.01 25.51 30.09
CA LYS A 35 41.30 25.45 31.39
C LYS A 35 39.78 25.28 31.32
N ILE A 36 39.20 25.25 30.11
CA ILE A 36 37.78 24.94 29.89
C ILE A 36 37.58 23.48 29.41
N LYS A 37 38.67 22.77 29.05
CA LYS A 37 38.62 21.41 28.48
C LYS A 37 38.65 20.28 29.52
N SER A 38 38.29 20.54 30.78
CA SER A 38 38.28 19.50 31.83
C SER A 38 37.01 19.45 32.67
N ASN A 39 35.90 20.08 32.27
CA ASN A 39 34.67 19.99 33.06
C ASN A 39 33.36 20.09 32.27
N THR A 40 33.24 19.33 31.18
CA THR A 40 31.96 19.04 30.55
C THR A 40 31.98 17.64 29.93
N THR A 41 31.89 16.62 30.78
CA THR A 41 31.11 15.42 30.46
C THR A 41 29.65 15.85 30.32
N SER A 42 29.36 16.54 29.21
CA SER A 42 28.02 16.63 28.68
C SER A 42 27.71 15.23 28.16
N ILE A 43 27.00 14.46 28.98
CA ILE A 43 26.18 13.37 28.46
C ILE A 43 25.20 14.06 27.52
N ALA A 44 25.54 14.12 26.23
CA ALA A 44 24.60 14.47 25.20
C ALA A 44 23.50 13.42 25.28
N LYS A 45 22.41 13.75 26.00
CA LYS A 45 21.17 12.99 25.92
C LYS A 45 20.79 12.99 24.45
N GLU A 46 20.91 11.81 23.86
CA GLU A 46 20.32 11.48 22.57
C GLU A 46 18.92 12.12 22.51
N PRO A 47 18.57 12.85 21.45
CA PRO A 47 17.23 13.42 21.33
C PRO A 47 16.25 12.26 21.44
N LYS A 48 15.39 12.28 22.47
CA LYS A 48 14.32 11.29 22.63
C LYS A 48 13.52 11.28 21.33
N LYS A 49 13.73 10.26 20.47
CA LYS A 49 12.87 10.01 19.31
C LYS A 49 11.44 9.95 19.85
N THR A 50 10.59 10.90 19.45
CA THR A 50 9.16 10.87 19.76
C THR A 50 8.60 9.60 19.17
N GLN A 51 8.31 8.63 20.02
CA GLN A 51 7.88 7.31 19.60
C GLN A 51 6.46 7.37 19.06
N ILE A 52 6.26 6.93 17.81
CA ILE A 52 4.93 6.86 17.20
C ILE A 52 4.09 5.83 17.96
N VAL A 53 2.86 6.20 18.31
CA VAL A 53 1.93 5.36 19.08
C VAL A 53 0.76 5.00 18.19
N PHE A 54 0.41 3.72 18.15
CA PHE A 54 -0.83 3.27 17.54
C PHE A 54 -2.02 3.73 18.39
N ALA A 55 -2.83 4.63 17.85
CA ALA A 55 -4.01 5.17 18.50
C ALA A 55 -5.18 4.17 18.40
N ALA A 56 -5.09 3.08 19.17
CA ALA A 56 -6.10 2.03 19.18
C ALA A 56 -7.47 2.56 19.65
N GLU A 57 -8.48 2.52 18.78
CA GLU A 57 -9.86 2.75 19.16
C GLU A 57 -10.40 1.54 19.93
N LYS A 58 -11.06 1.78 21.05
CA LYS A 58 -11.45 0.73 22.01
C LYS A 58 -12.85 0.18 21.73
N SER A 59 -13.00 -1.14 21.72
CA SER A 59 -14.29 -1.85 21.54
C SER A 59 -14.37 -3.13 22.39
N THR A 60 -15.59 -3.59 22.67
CA THR A 60 -15.82 -4.91 23.28
C THR A 60 -15.52 -6.06 22.31
N LYS A 61 -15.68 -5.81 21.01
CA LYS A 61 -15.38 -6.73 19.92
C LYS A 61 -14.68 -5.94 18.80
N PRO A 62 -13.34 -5.80 18.85
CA PRO A 62 -12.59 -5.13 17.81
C PRO A 62 -12.76 -5.80 16.45
N GLU A 63 -12.72 -5.00 15.40
CA GLU A 63 -12.78 -5.44 14.02
C GLU A 63 -11.45 -5.21 13.32
N LEU A 64 -10.94 -6.24 12.65
CA LEU A 64 -9.89 -6.15 11.65
C LEU A 64 -10.53 -6.13 10.27
N LYS A 65 -10.48 -4.98 9.60
CA LYS A 65 -10.76 -4.88 8.17
C LYS A 65 -9.48 -5.10 7.39
N PHE A 66 -9.52 -5.90 6.34
CA PHE A 66 -8.37 -6.09 5.45
C PHE A 66 -8.84 -6.03 3.99
N PHE A 67 -8.29 -5.07 3.26
CA PHE A 67 -8.57 -4.80 1.87
C PHE A 67 -7.59 -5.58 1.01
N VAL A 68 -8.10 -6.51 0.22
CA VAL A 68 -7.33 -7.44 -0.60
C VAL A 68 -7.89 -7.53 -2.00
N MET A 69 -7.17 -8.21 -2.89
CA MET A 69 -7.65 -8.62 -4.20
C MET A 69 -7.16 -10.04 -4.46
N SER A 70 -7.99 -10.89 -5.01
CA SER A 70 -7.65 -12.28 -5.31
C SER A 70 -6.44 -12.36 -6.24
N PHE A 71 -5.51 -13.26 -5.97
CA PHE A 71 -4.25 -13.43 -6.71
C PHE A 71 -3.22 -12.30 -6.55
N CYS A 72 -3.51 -11.21 -5.82
CA CYS A 72 -2.50 -10.22 -5.48
C CYS A 72 -1.46 -10.87 -4.55
N PRO A 73 -0.17 -10.95 -4.93
CA PRO A 73 0.82 -11.66 -4.11
C PRO A 73 0.93 -11.14 -2.68
N TYR A 74 0.90 -9.81 -2.50
CA TYR A 74 0.93 -9.20 -1.18
C TYR A 74 -0.40 -9.34 -0.43
N GLY A 75 -1.52 -9.39 -1.14
CA GLY A 75 -2.85 -9.69 -0.58
C GLY A 75 -2.88 -11.09 0.03
N ASN A 76 -2.47 -12.10 -0.75
CA ASN A 76 -2.39 -13.49 -0.31
C ASN A 76 -1.48 -13.66 0.92
N GLN A 77 -0.33 -12.97 0.94
CA GLN A 77 0.56 -12.95 2.11
C GLN A 77 -0.12 -12.35 3.36
N ALA A 78 -0.91 -11.30 3.19
CA ALA A 78 -1.66 -10.72 4.30
C ALA A 78 -2.73 -11.69 4.80
N GLU A 79 -3.44 -12.39 3.92
CA GLU A 79 -4.40 -13.42 4.29
C GLU A 79 -3.75 -14.55 5.10
N GLU A 80 -2.60 -15.06 4.67
CA GLU A 80 -1.82 -16.07 5.40
C GLU A 80 -1.40 -15.59 6.80
N VAL A 81 -1.04 -14.32 6.93
CA VAL A 81 -0.67 -13.69 8.20
C VAL A 81 -1.89 -13.48 9.11
N ILE A 82 -3.04 -13.12 8.56
CA ILE A 82 -4.27 -12.83 9.30
C ILE A 82 -4.98 -14.10 9.75
N LYS A 83 -4.96 -15.16 8.92
CA LYS A 83 -5.63 -16.44 9.20
C LYS A 83 -5.35 -17.01 10.60
N PRO A 84 -4.10 -17.17 11.09
CA PRO A 84 -3.85 -17.67 12.44
C PRO A 84 -4.35 -16.75 13.54
N ILE A 85 -4.44 -15.43 13.29
CA ILE A 85 -5.02 -14.45 14.22
C ILE A 85 -6.54 -14.66 14.30
N ALA A 86 -7.19 -14.82 13.14
CA ALA A 86 -8.62 -15.09 13.05
C ALA A 86 -9.00 -16.41 13.74
N GLN A 87 -8.20 -17.45 13.56
CA GLN A 87 -8.38 -18.73 14.25
C GLN A 87 -8.17 -18.63 15.77
N LEU A 88 -7.18 -17.84 16.22
CA LEU A 88 -6.87 -17.65 17.64
C LEU A 88 -7.95 -16.83 18.37
N LEU A 89 -8.40 -15.72 17.78
CA LEU A 89 -9.37 -14.82 18.40
C LEU A 89 -10.82 -15.26 18.17
N ASP A 90 -11.08 -16.02 17.10
CA ASP A 90 -12.37 -16.59 16.74
C ASP A 90 -13.50 -15.54 16.89
N ASN A 91 -14.53 -15.82 17.70
CA ASN A 91 -15.70 -14.96 17.84
C ASN A 91 -15.45 -13.69 18.68
N LYS A 92 -14.26 -13.49 19.25
CA LYS A 92 -13.92 -12.35 20.12
C LYS A 92 -13.54 -11.10 19.34
N ALA A 93 -13.15 -11.24 18.09
CA ALA A 93 -12.93 -10.15 17.15
C ALA A 93 -13.74 -10.42 15.87
N THR A 94 -13.95 -9.38 15.08
CA THR A 94 -14.51 -9.50 13.74
C THR A 94 -13.37 -9.39 12.73
N PHE A 95 -13.40 -10.22 11.69
CA PHE A 95 -12.43 -10.18 10.59
C PHE A 95 -13.21 -10.01 9.31
N THR A 96 -13.03 -8.87 8.65
CA THR A 96 -13.85 -8.46 7.50
C THR A 96 -12.94 -8.29 6.28
N PRO A 97 -12.96 -9.25 5.34
CA PRO A 97 -12.33 -9.05 4.04
C PRO A 97 -13.12 -8.00 3.26
N LEU A 98 -12.40 -7.05 2.69
CA LEU A 98 -12.92 -6.07 1.74
C LEU A 98 -12.10 -6.19 0.46
N TYR A 99 -12.73 -5.92 -0.69
CA TYR A 99 -12.09 -6.11 -1.98
C TYR A 99 -12.09 -4.82 -2.78
N ILE A 100 -11.02 -4.61 -3.55
CA ILE A 100 -10.85 -3.41 -4.35
C ILE A 100 -11.42 -3.66 -5.74
N PHE A 101 -12.31 -2.78 -6.18
CA PHE A 101 -12.87 -2.79 -7.53
C PHE A 101 -12.70 -1.43 -8.18
N GLU A 102 -12.67 -1.44 -9.50
CA GLU A 102 -12.77 -0.25 -10.31
C GLU A 102 -14.06 -0.30 -11.14
N LYS A 103 -14.76 0.83 -11.16
CA LYS A 103 -15.94 1.05 -11.99
C LYS A 103 -15.59 2.02 -13.10
N VAL A 104 -15.84 1.58 -14.33
CA VAL A 104 -15.82 2.45 -15.50
C VAL A 104 -17.23 2.98 -15.72
N SER A 105 -17.41 4.27 -15.43
CA SER A 105 -18.65 4.99 -15.68
C SER A 105 -18.59 5.69 -17.04
N GLY A 106 -19.63 5.57 -17.85
CA GLY A 106 -19.69 6.21 -19.17
C GLY A 106 -19.10 5.35 -20.29
N ASN A 107 -18.52 5.98 -21.30
CA ASN A 107 -17.97 5.28 -22.47
C ASN A 107 -16.58 4.72 -22.15
N LEU A 108 -16.39 3.41 -22.36
CA LEU A 108 -15.13 2.71 -22.14
C LEU A 108 -13.96 3.34 -22.93
N THR A 109 -14.20 3.83 -24.14
CA THR A 109 -13.19 4.52 -24.96
C THR A 109 -12.68 5.79 -24.30
N ASP A 110 -13.58 6.59 -23.73
CA ASP A 110 -13.19 7.85 -23.09
C ASP A 110 -12.45 7.58 -21.78
N TYR A 111 -12.93 6.60 -21.00
CA TYR A 111 -12.21 6.10 -19.84
C TYR A 111 -10.77 5.66 -20.21
N CYS A 112 -10.62 4.84 -21.25
CA CYS A 112 -9.31 4.36 -21.68
C CYS A 112 -8.38 5.47 -22.14
N LYS A 113 -8.88 6.51 -22.81
CA LYS A 113 -8.08 7.69 -23.16
C LYS A 113 -7.56 8.46 -21.93
N THR A 114 -8.27 8.42 -20.81
CA THR A 114 -7.80 9.05 -19.56
C THR A 114 -6.73 8.23 -18.82
N ARG A 115 -6.65 6.93 -19.11
CA ARG A 115 -5.71 5.98 -18.47
C ARG A 115 -4.48 5.66 -19.33
N THR A 116 -4.48 6.06 -20.59
CA THR A 116 -3.38 5.85 -21.53
C THR A 116 -2.68 7.17 -21.84
N GLY A 117 -1.50 7.11 -22.46
CA GLY A 117 -0.77 8.32 -22.84
C GLY A 117 -1.55 9.18 -23.84
N ASN A 118 -1.35 10.50 -23.82
CA ASN A 118 -1.89 11.37 -24.86
C ASN A 118 -0.96 11.33 -26.10
N PRO A 119 -1.42 10.89 -27.28
CA PRO A 119 -0.58 10.79 -28.47
C PRO A 119 -0.01 12.15 -28.92
N ASP A 120 -0.66 13.26 -28.59
CA ASP A 120 -0.17 14.61 -28.90
C ASP A 120 1.06 15.02 -28.07
N LEU A 121 1.31 14.31 -26.96
CA LEU A 121 2.47 14.55 -26.09
C LEU A 121 3.66 13.65 -26.42
N CYS A 122 3.60 12.88 -27.51
CA CYS A 122 4.66 11.93 -27.85
C CYS A 122 6.04 12.56 -28.07
N GLU A 123 6.12 13.80 -28.55
CA GLU A 123 7.42 14.51 -28.63
C GLU A 123 8.06 14.67 -27.24
N GLN A 124 7.26 15.03 -26.24
CA GLN A 124 7.72 15.18 -24.85
C GLN A 124 8.03 13.81 -24.22
N TYR A 125 7.19 12.80 -24.48
CA TYR A 125 7.43 11.45 -23.97
C TYR A 125 8.73 10.87 -24.52
N VAL A 126 8.99 11.00 -25.82
CA VAL A 126 10.24 10.54 -26.44
C VAL A 126 11.44 11.27 -25.83
N ALA A 127 11.38 12.61 -25.73
CA ALA A 127 12.47 13.42 -25.16
C ALA A 127 12.81 13.05 -23.70
N ASN A 128 11.81 12.65 -22.91
CA ASN A 128 11.98 12.31 -21.50
C ASN A 128 12.11 10.80 -21.22
N SER A 129 12.05 9.95 -22.25
CA SER A 129 12.04 8.49 -22.09
C SER A 129 13.39 7.87 -21.72
N ASN A 130 14.47 8.66 -21.62
CA ASN A 130 15.85 8.16 -21.46
C ASN A 130 16.23 7.07 -22.49
N GLY A 131 15.68 7.17 -23.71
CA GLY A 131 15.93 6.23 -24.80
C GLY A 131 15.02 4.99 -24.83
N GLN A 132 14.01 4.90 -23.95
CA GLN A 132 13.03 3.81 -23.97
C GLN A 132 12.05 3.91 -25.17
N LEU A 133 11.76 5.12 -25.64
CA LEU A 133 10.97 5.37 -26.85
C LEU A 133 11.90 5.94 -27.92
N LYS A 134 11.99 5.31 -29.10
CA LYS A 134 12.97 5.70 -30.13
C LYS A 134 12.51 6.89 -30.97
N ASN A 135 11.20 7.00 -31.21
CA ASN A 135 10.63 8.06 -32.03
C ASN A 135 9.13 8.26 -31.75
N ILE A 136 8.58 9.35 -32.30
CA ILE A 136 7.17 9.75 -32.13
C ILE A 136 6.22 8.66 -32.66
N ALA A 137 6.54 8.01 -33.78
CA ALA A 137 5.68 6.99 -34.37
C ALA A 137 5.57 5.74 -33.47
N GLU A 138 6.68 5.31 -32.86
CA GLU A 138 6.68 4.23 -31.87
C GLU A 138 5.84 4.59 -30.65
N CYS A 139 5.97 5.82 -30.14
CA CYS A 139 5.15 6.30 -29.03
C CYS A 139 3.64 6.30 -29.37
N GLN A 140 3.28 6.81 -30.56
CA GLN A 140 1.89 6.84 -31.02
C GLN A 140 1.31 5.44 -31.18
N GLN A 141 2.11 4.51 -31.72
CA GLN A 141 1.72 3.11 -31.87
C GLN A 141 1.50 2.45 -30.50
N LEU A 142 2.42 2.65 -29.55
CA LEU A 142 2.31 2.13 -28.18
C LEU A 142 1.02 2.61 -27.50
N ILE A 143 0.71 3.90 -27.60
CA ILE A 143 -0.51 4.48 -27.05
C ILE A 143 -1.76 3.90 -27.74
N SER A 144 -1.73 3.78 -29.08
CA SER A 144 -2.82 3.17 -29.83
C SER A 144 -3.07 1.71 -29.42
N ASP A 145 -2.01 0.93 -29.20
CA ASP A 145 -2.10 -0.46 -28.75
C ASP A 145 -2.63 -0.56 -27.32
N GLN A 146 -2.20 0.33 -26.42
CA GLN A 146 -2.74 0.44 -25.06
C GLN A 146 -4.23 0.80 -25.05
N ILE A 147 -4.64 1.78 -25.88
CA ILE A 147 -6.06 2.14 -26.01
C ILE A 147 -6.84 0.94 -26.50
N LYS A 148 -6.36 0.26 -27.56
CA LYS A 148 -7.02 -0.92 -28.11
C LYS A 148 -7.19 -2.02 -27.07
N GLN A 149 -6.13 -2.34 -26.31
CA GLN A 149 -6.18 -3.32 -25.23
C GLN A 149 -7.15 -2.91 -24.12
N CYS A 150 -7.10 -1.65 -23.69
CA CYS A 150 -8.01 -1.13 -22.67
C CYS A 150 -9.47 -1.13 -23.15
N THR A 151 -9.75 -0.86 -24.44
CA THR A 151 -11.12 -0.87 -24.96
C THR A 151 -11.69 -2.26 -25.23
N ASP A 152 -10.89 -3.31 -25.05
CA ASP A 152 -11.38 -4.68 -25.16
C ASP A 152 -12.31 -5.00 -23.98
N GLU A 153 -13.61 -5.06 -24.26
CA GLU A 153 -14.65 -5.34 -23.25
C GLU A 153 -14.42 -6.68 -22.52
N THR A 154 -13.66 -7.62 -23.10
CA THR A 154 -13.36 -8.91 -22.44
C THR A 154 -12.49 -8.75 -21.20
N ASN A 155 -11.79 -7.61 -21.07
CA ASN A 155 -11.00 -7.26 -19.89
C ASN A 155 -11.86 -6.75 -18.72
N TYR A 156 -13.19 -6.68 -18.88
CA TYR A 156 -14.12 -6.17 -17.87
C TYR A 156 -15.31 -7.10 -17.61
N LEU A 157 -15.83 -7.04 -16.40
CA LEU A 157 -17.14 -7.56 -16.05
C LEU A 157 -18.21 -6.53 -16.39
N LYS A 158 -18.98 -6.77 -17.46
CA LYS A 158 -20.09 -5.90 -17.86
C LYS A 158 -21.36 -6.25 -17.09
N LEU A 159 -21.89 -5.30 -16.30
CA LEU A 159 -23.16 -5.46 -15.58
C LEU A 159 -24.05 -4.25 -15.87
N GLY A 160 -25.18 -4.49 -16.54
CA GLY A 160 -26.01 -3.41 -17.07
C GLY A 160 -25.23 -2.54 -18.06
N ASN A 161 -25.21 -1.23 -17.80
CA ASN A 161 -24.51 -0.24 -18.64
C ASN A 161 -23.08 0.08 -18.16
N ASN A 162 -22.61 -0.57 -17.09
CA ASN A 162 -21.31 -0.29 -16.48
C ASN A 162 -20.33 -1.43 -16.75
N PHE A 163 -19.06 -1.08 -16.81
CA PHE A 163 -17.96 -2.04 -16.80
C PHE A 163 -17.26 -1.99 -15.46
N TYR A 164 -16.92 -3.17 -14.94
CA TYR A 164 -16.24 -3.34 -13.66
C TYR A 164 -14.98 -4.16 -13.84
N SER A 165 -13.97 -3.87 -13.05
CA SER A 165 -12.73 -4.65 -12.97
C SER A 165 -12.15 -4.56 -11.56
N SER A 166 -10.99 -5.15 -11.36
CA SER A 166 -10.11 -4.89 -10.22
C SER A 166 -8.76 -4.43 -10.79
N LEU A 167 -7.75 -4.17 -9.97
CA LEU A 167 -6.49 -3.58 -10.47
C LEU A 167 -5.79 -4.46 -11.51
N HIS A 168 -6.03 -5.76 -11.51
CA HIS A 168 -5.49 -6.72 -12.47
C HIS A 168 -6.56 -7.30 -13.43
N GLY A 169 -7.68 -6.58 -13.62
CA GLY A 169 -8.67 -6.87 -14.65
C GLY A 169 -9.84 -7.76 -14.23
N ARG A 170 -10.58 -8.26 -15.24
CA ARG A 170 -11.85 -8.98 -15.05
C ARG A 170 -11.75 -10.23 -14.17
N GLN A 171 -10.74 -11.07 -14.36
CA GLN A 171 -10.69 -12.36 -13.65
C GLN A 171 -10.56 -12.17 -12.15
N GLU A 172 -9.66 -11.28 -11.71
CA GLU A 172 -9.55 -10.86 -10.32
C GLU A 172 -10.89 -10.32 -9.80
N ALA A 173 -11.56 -9.43 -10.53
CA ALA A 173 -12.87 -8.90 -10.14
C ALA A 173 -13.91 -10.01 -9.94
N THR A 174 -13.99 -10.97 -10.87
CA THR A 174 -14.95 -12.07 -10.75
C THR A 174 -14.64 -12.99 -9.58
N GLN A 175 -13.37 -13.21 -9.28
CA GLN A 175 -12.94 -14.02 -8.14
C GLN A 175 -13.17 -13.31 -6.80
N ASN A 176 -12.91 -12.01 -6.71
CA ASN A 176 -13.27 -11.17 -5.57
C ASN A 176 -14.76 -11.35 -5.21
N ILE A 177 -15.66 -11.28 -6.20
CA ILE A 177 -17.12 -11.46 -5.96
C ILE A 177 -17.43 -12.85 -5.41
N ARG A 178 -16.80 -13.91 -5.93
CA ARG A 178 -17.02 -15.29 -5.46
C ARG A 178 -16.59 -15.46 -4.01
N GLU A 179 -15.46 -14.86 -3.63
CA GLU A 179 -14.96 -14.90 -2.26
C GLU A 179 -15.83 -14.11 -1.30
N ILE A 180 -16.34 -12.94 -1.71
CA ILE A 180 -17.34 -12.18 -0.93
C ILE A 180 -18.62 -12.99 -0.76
N CYS A 181 -19.13 -13.60 -1.84
CA CYS A 181 -20.30 -14.46 -1.78
C CYS A 181 -20.07 -15.65 -0.83
N ALA A 182 -18.94 -16.34 -0.94
CA ALA A 182 -18.57 -17.43 -0.04
C ALA A 182 -18.51 -16.96 1.42
N PHE A 183 -17.87 -15.82 1.69
CA PHE A 183 -17.78 -15.23 3.01
C PHE A 183 -19.16 -14.95 3.60
N ASN A 184 -20.04 -14.29 2.86
CA ASN A 184 -21.36 -13.89 3.33
C ASN A 184 -22.32 -15.09 3.52
N LEU A 185 -22.19 -16.14 2.70
CA LEU A 185 -23.07 -17.30 2.75
C LEU A 185 -22.70 -18.30 3.85
N THR A 186 -21.43 -18.38 4.25
CA THR A 186 -20.98 -19.33 5.28
C THR A 186 -21.00 -18.75 6.69
N SER A 187 -21.63 -19.46 7.62
CA SER A 187 -21.50 -19.20 9.06
C SER A 187 -20.18 -19.71 9.63
N ASP A 188 -19.64 -20.79 9.04
CA ASP A 188 -18.33 -21.34 9.37
C ASP A 188 -17.25 -20.69 8.50
N LYS A 189 -16.51 -19.75 9.07
CA LYS A 189 -15.46 -19.00 8.36
C LYS A 189 -14.25 -19.85 8.03
N THR A 190 -14.07 -21.03 8.62
CA THR A 190 -12.99 -21.94 8.23
C THR A 190 -13.14 -22.40 6.77
N LYS A 191 -14.38 -22.54 6.29
CA LYS A 191 -14.67 -22.85 4.88
C LYS A 191 -14.24 -21.73 3.94
N TRP A 192 -14.43 -20.47 4.34
CA TRP A 192 -13.98 -19.34 3.53
C TRP A 192 -12.45 -19.27 3.48
N TRP A 193 -11.77 -19.42 4.62
CA TRP A 193 -10.30 -19.50 4.66
C TRP A 193 -9.76 -20.65 3.81
N ASN A 194 -10.38 -21.83 3.86
CA ASN A 194 -9.97 -22.95 3.01
C ASN A 194 -10.22 -22.66 1.53
N PHE A 195 -11.30 -21.94 1.19
CA PHE A 195 -11.60 -21.59 -0.20
C PHE A 195 -10.55 -20.66 -0.79
N ILE A 196 -10.21 -19.56 -0.11
CA ILE A 196 -9.20 -18.62 -0.61
C ILE A 196 -7.82 -19.28 -0.69
N ASP A 197 -7.43 -20.10 0.30
CA ASP A 197 -6.17 -20.85 0.27
C ASP A 197 -6.11 -21.82 -0.92
N ASN A 198 -7.20 -22.56 -1.15
CA ASN A 198 -7.28 -23.50 -2.27
C ASN A 198 -7.21 -22.79 -3.61
N VAL A 199 -7.84 -21.61 -3.75
CA VAL A 199 -7.77 -20.79 -4.97
C VAL A 199 -6.36 -20.24 -5.17
N ASN A 200 -5.78 -19.63 -4.14
CA ASN A 200 -4.44 -19.05 -4.18
C ASN A 200 -3.34 -20.09 -4.48
N THR A 201 -3.57 -21.35 -4.10
CA THR A 201 -2.63 -22.46 -4.33
C THR A 201 -2.82 -23.13 -5.70
N ASN A 202 -4.08 -23.34 -6.11
CA ASN A 202 -4.40 -24.25 -7.23
C ASN A 202 -4.93 -23.55 -8.48
N CYS A 203 -5.18 -22.25 -8.42
CA CYS A 203 -5.67 -21.44 -9.53
C CYS A 203 -4.69 -20.31 -9.88
N THR A 204 -4.90 -19.68 -11.02
CA THR A 204 -4.18 -18.48 -11.46
C THR A 204 -5.19 -17.42 -11.90
N ALA A 205 -4.72 -16.17 -12.01
CA ALA A 205 -5.51 -15.07 -12.57
C ALA A 205 -5.97 -15.34 -14.02
N ASP A 206 -5.35 -16.30 -14.73
CA ASP A 206 -5.72 -16.67 -16.10
C ASP A 206 -6.80 -17.76 -16.17
N ASN A 207 -7.00 -18.55 -15.11
CA ASN A 207 -7.91 -19.70 -15.15
C ASN A 207 -8.99 -19.71 -14.05
N ALA A 208 -9.05 -18.65 -13.24
CA ALA A 208 -9.92 -18.55 -12.06
C ALA A 208 -11.37 -18.94 -12.37
N ASP A 209 -11.93 -18.47 -13.48
CA ASP A 209 -13.30 -18.75 -13.93
C ASP A 209 -13.62 -20.24 -14.08
N SER A 210 -12.64 -21.03 -14.53
CA SER A 210 -12.77 -22.48 -14.70
C SER A 210 -12.31 -23.27 -13.47
N CYS A 211 -11.47 -22.67 -12.62
CA CYS A 211 -10.78 -23.34 -11.52
C CYS A 211 -11.53 -23.28 -10.18
N TRP A 212 -12.24 -22.16 -9.90
CA TRP A 212 -12.76 -21.86 -8.56
C TRP A 212 -13.74 -22.90 -7.99
N GLN A 213 -14.55 -23.54 -8.85
CA GLN A 213 -15.62 -24.43 -8.39
C GLN A 213 -15.09 -25.67 -7.66
N ALA A 214 -14.00 -26.26 -8.16
CA ALA A 214 -13.36 -27.40 -7.51
C ALA A 214 -12.82 -27.00 -6.13
N GLN A 215 -12.30 -25.77 -6.01
CA GLN A 215 -11.69 -25.25 -4.78
C GLN A 215 -12.73 -24.88 -3.72
N ALA A 216 -13.87 -24.33 -4.16
CA ALA A 216 -15.01 -24.09 -3.29
C ALA A 216 -15.62 -25.40 -2.77
N LYS A 217 -15.75 -26.43 -3.63
CA LYS A 217 -16.25 -27.75 -3.24
C LYS A 217 -15.34 -28.43 -2.24
N SER A 218 -14.01 -28.41 -2.45
CA SER A 218 -13.05 -29.00 -1.50
C SER A 218 -13.03 -28.26 -0.16
N ALA A 219 -13.37 -26.98 -0.15
CA ALA A 219 -13.58 -26.18 1.08
C ALA A 219 -14.95 -26.42 1.76
N GLY A 220 -15.82 -27.25 1.18
CA GLY A 220 -17.14 -27.56 1.74
C GLY A 220 -18.19 -26.47 1.54
N LEU A 221 -18.03 -25.64 0.50
CA LEU A 221 -18.97 -24.60 0.07
C LEU A 221 -19.90 -25.10 -1.04
N ASP A 222 -21.10 -24.51 -1.09
CA ASP A 222 -22.09 -24.78 -2.12
C ASP A 222 -21.86 -23.87 -3.34
N THR A 223 -21.31 -24.44 -4.41
CA THR A 223 -20.99 -23.70 -5.64
C THR A 223 -22.24 -23.15 -6.33
N ASN A 224 -23.39 -23.78 -6.17
CA ASN A 224 -24.63 -23.29 -6.78
C ASN A 224 -25.08 -22.02 -6.07
N LYS A 225 -24.99 -21.97 -4.72
CA LYS A 225 -25.30 -20.75 -3.97
C LYS A 225 -24.33 -19.61 -4.25
N ILE A 226 -23.04 -19.90 -4.41
CA ILE A 226 -22.05 -18.88 -4.80
C ILE A 226 -22.36 -18.36 -6.20
N THR A 227 -22.68 -19.24 -7.15
CA THR A 227 -23.07 -18.87 -8.52
C THR A 227 -24.34 -18.02 -8.52
N ASP A 228 -25.35 -18.40 -7.73
CA ASP A 228 -26.58 -17.63 -7.55
C ASP A 228 -26.31 -16.24 -6.97
N CYS A 229 -25.46 -16.16 -5.93
CA CYS A 229 -25.06 -14.89 -5.33
C CYS A 229 -24.33 -14.00 -6.35
N PHE A 230 -23.38 -14.56 -7.11
CA PHE A 230 -22.69 -13.85 -8.17
C PHE A 230 -23.69 -13.28 -9.20
N ASN A 231 -24.54 -14.13 -9.77
CA ASN A 231 -25.46 -13.74 -10.84
C ASN A 231 -26.49 -12.69 -10.38
N LYS A 232 -26.96 -12.78 -9.13
CA LYS A 232 -28.01 -11.89 -8.62
C LYS A 232 -27.46 -10.60 -8.01
N ASN A 233 -26.29 -10.66 -7.38
CA ASN A 233 -25.82 -9.60 -6.47
C ASN A 233 -24.50 -8.94 -6.89
N ALA A 234 -23.84 -9.39 -7.98
CA ALA A 234 -22.51 -8.89 -8.37
C ALA A 234 -22.43 -7.35 -8.38
N SER A 235 -23.38 -6.67 -9.03
CA SER A 235 -23.36 -5.19 -9.11
C SER A 235 -23.48 -4.56 -7.72
N SER A 236 -24.45 -4.99 -6.90
CA SER A 236 -24.59 -4.47 -5.53
C SER A 236 -23.38 -4.76 -4.64
N ILE A 237 -22.74 -5.92 -4.80
CA ILE A 237 -21.52 -6.29 -4.08
C ILE A 237 -20.42 -5.31 -4.46
N ILE A 238 -20.13 -5.16 -5.75
CA ILE A 238 -19.07 -4.28 -6.24
C ILE A 238 -19.29 -2.83 -5.75
N GLU A 239 -20.49 -2.28 -5.92
CA GLU A 239 -20.78 -0.90 -5.50
C GLU A 239 -20.61 -0.72 -3.98
N SER A 240 -21.00 -1.72 -3.17
CA SER A 240 -20.77 -1.65 -1.72
C SER A 240 -19.29 -1.66 -1.34
N GLN A 241 -18.46 -2.42 -2.08
CA GLN A 241 -17.03 -2.46 -1.86
C GLN A 241 -16.36 -1.15 -2.28
N ILE A 242 -16.79 -0.57 -3.41
CA ILE A 242 -16.33 0.75 -3.88
C ILE A 242 -16.61 1.82 -2.81
N VAL A 243 -17.82 1.85 -2.25
CA VAL A 243 -18.18 2.78 -1.16
C VAL A 243 -17.24 2.66 0.04
N GLU A 244 -16.90 1.45 0.47
CA GLU A 244 -15.95 1.25 1.58
C GLU A 244 -14.53 1.68 1.18
N THR A 245 -14.06 1.34 -0.02
CA THR A 245 -12.72 1.76 -0.48
C THR A 245 -12.61 3.28 -0.64
N GLU A 246 -13.66 3.96 -1.11
CA GLU A 246 -13.71 5.42 -1.22
C GLU A 246 -13.75 6.08 0.16
N LYS A 247 -14.60 5.58 1.07
CA LYS A 247 -14.70 6.06 2.46
C LYS A 247 -13.35 6.05 3.16
N PHE A 248 -12.57 4.98 2.94
CA PHE A 248 -11.27 4.79 3.59
C PHE A 248 -10.07 5.18 2.72
N GLN A 249 -10.31 5.71 1.51
CA GLN A 249 -9.28 6.08 0.53
C GLN A 249 -8.31 4.93 0.21
N VAL A 250 -8.79 3.70 0.17
CA VAL A 250 -8.00 2.51 -0.14
C VAL A 250 -7.97 2.26 -1.64
N ASN A 251 -6.76 2.23 -2.19
CA ASN A 251 -6.52 1.94 -3.60
C ASN A 251 -5.45 0.86 -3.82
N SER A 252 -5.01 0.17 -2.76
CA SER A 252 -3.96 -0.85 -2.86
C SER A 252 -4.16 -2.00 -1.87
N SER A 253 -3.73 -3.18 -2.30
CA SER A 253 -3.74 -4.41 -1.51
C SER A 253 -2.31 -4.76 -1.05
N PRO A 254 -2.12 -5.20 0.20
CA PRO A 254 -3.08 -5.21 1.28
C PRO A 254 -3.15 -3.84 1.98
N THR A 255 -4.34 -3.45 2.42
CA THR A 255 -4.51 -2.40 3.43
C THR A 255 -5.23 -2.99 4.64
N ILE A 256 -4.75 -2.72 5.86
CA ILE A 256 -5.33 -3.29 7.08
C ILE A 256 -5.75 -2.16 8.02
N MET A 257 -6.89 -2.34 8.68
CA MET A 257 -7.40 -1.40 9.68
C MET A 257 -7.91 -2.15 10.90
N VAL A 258 -7.66 -1.58 12.08
CA VAL A 258 -8.25 -2.06 13.34
C VAL A 258 -9.19 -0.99 13.86
N ASN A 259 -10.48 -1.31 13.94
CA ASN A 259 -11.54 -0.34 14.28
C ASN A 259 -11.42 0.94 13.45
N ASP A 260 -11.37 0.80 12.12
CA ASP A 260 -11.29 1.92 11.16
C ASP A 260 -10.01 2.78 11.22
N ILE A 261 -9.04 2.40 12.07
CA ILE A 261 -7.72 3.02 12.12
C ILE A 261 -6.72 2.21 11.30
N ILE A 262 -6.10 2.84 10.30
CA ILE A 262 -5.05 2.24 9.47
C ILE A 262 -3.92 1.69 10.34
N PHE A 263 -3.55 0.43 10.07
CA PHE A 263 -2.45 -0.23 10.74
C PHE A 263 -1.48 -0.87 9.74
N PRO A 264 -0.16 -0.60 9.89
CA PRO A 264 0.46 0.47 10.67
C PRO A 264 0.11 1.85 10.10
N PRO A 265 0.09 2.92 10.92
CA PRO A 265 -0.08 4.28 10.40
C PRO A 265 1.15 4.68 9.56
N GLU A 266 0.95 5.48 8.52
CA GLU A 266 2.03 5.92 7.60
C GLU A 266 3.20 6.58 8.35
N SER A 267 2.90 7.35 9.40
CA SER A 267 3.91 8.01 10.24
C SER A 267 4.85 7.04 10.98
N ALA A 268 4.53 5.75 11.04
CA ALA A 268 5.36 4.72 11.65
C ALA A 268 6.45 4.17 10.71
N TYR A 269 6.41 4.51 9.42
CA TYR A 269 7.43 4.15 8.44
C TYR A 269 8.50 5.23 8.33
N THR A 270 9.75 4.81 8.25
CA THR A 270 10.90 5.67 7.93
C THR A 270 11.61 5.13 6.70
N GLN A 271 12.22 6.03 5.91
CA GLN A 271 12.94 5.68 4.69
C GLN A 271 14.15 4.79 4.94
N ASP A 272 14.79 4.92 6.11
CA ASP A 272 15.93 4.10 6.54
C ASP A 272 15.52 2.74 7.13
N GLY A 273 14.21 2.44 7.20
CA GLY A 273 13.68 1.19 7.75
C GLY A 273 13.78 1.06 9.27
N THR A 274 14.20 2.11 9.99
CA THR A 274 14.37 2.10 11.45
C THR A 274 13.12 2.51 12.23
N GLY A 275 11.98 2.63 11.55
CA GLY A 275 10.69 2.97 12.15
C GLY A 275 10.32 2.03 13.30
N ALA A 276 9.59 2.58 14.28
CA ALA A 276 9.10 1.82 15.41
C ALA A 276 7.72 2.34 15.84
N LEU A 277 6.83 1.40 16.13
CA LEU A 277 5.45 1.66 16.54
C LEU A 277 5.21 1.12 17.94
N LYS A 278 4.75 1.99 18.84
CA LYS A 278 4.28 1.58 20.16
C LYS A 278 2.82 1.14 20.07
N ILE A 279 2.54 -0.10 20.47
CA ILE A 279 1.21 -0.67 20.54
C ILE A 279 0.96 -1.10 21.99
N GLY A 280 0.14 -0.33 22.71
CA GLY A 280 -0.05 -0.53 24.14
C GLY A 280 1.29 -0.44 24.90
N LYS A 281 1.75 -1.57 25.45
CA LYS A 281 3.02 -1.68 26.20
C LYS A 281 4.20 -2.16 25.34
N THR A 282 3.94 -2.61 24.11
CA THR A 282 4.94 -3.22 23.24
C THR A 282 5.46 -2.19 22.23
N VAL A 283 6.71 -2.33 21.83
CA VAL A 283 7.34 -1.56 20.75
C VAL A 283 7.70 -2.53 19.64
N ILE A 284 7.20 -2.29 18.44
CA ILE A 284 7.41 -3.14 17.28
C ILE A 284 8.24 -2.39 16.26
N SER A 285 9.29 -3.01 15.73
CA SER A 285 10.09 -2.43 14.64
C SER A 285 9.35 -2.52 13.31
N GLN A 286 9.64 -1.60 12.39
CA GLN A 286 9.05 -1.54 11.05
C GLN A 286 9.14 -2.87 10.29
N THR A 287 10.24 -3.60 10.45
CA THR A 287 10.46 -4.93 9.86
C THR A 287 9.47 -6.00 10.32
N LYS A 288 8.73 -5.77 11.41
CA LYS A 288 7.80 -6.73 12.02
C LYS A 288 6.33 -6.33 11.86
N TYR A 289 6.02 -5.19 11.26
CA TYR A 289 4.65 -4.69 11.13
C TYR A 289 3.68 -5.65 10.43
N ARG A 290 4.17 -6.45 9.47
CA ARG A 290 3.37 -7.43 8.73
C ARG A 290 3.43 -8.84 9.30
N THR A 291 3.83 -9.00 10.57
CA THR A 291 3.83 -10.31 11.25
C THR A 291 2.49 -10.59 11.92
N PRO A 292 2.12 -11.87 12.13
CA PRO A 292 0.89 -12.20 12.84
C PRO A 292 0.84 -11.61 14.25
N ASP A 293 1.98 -11.61 14.97
CA ASP A 293 2.01 -11.05 16.32
C ASP A 293 1.77 -9.53 16.30
N ALA A 294 2.38 -8.78 15.38
CA ALA A 294 2.20 -7.32 15.33
C ALA A 294 0.75 -6.90 15.05
N ILE A 295 0.10 -7.54 14.07
CA ILE A 295 -1.32 -7.27 13.77
C ILE A 295 -2.20 -7.71 14.95
N LYS A 296 -1.93 -8.89 15.54
CA LYS A 296 -2.64 -9.36 16.74
C LYS A 296 -2.47 -8.36 17.90
N GLN A 297 -1.28 -7.80 18.13
CA GLN A 297 -1.07 -6.79 19.17
C GLN A 297 -1.94 -5.54 18.94
N ALA A 298 -2.10 -5.11 17.69
CA ALA A 298 -2.97 -3.98 17.35
C ALA A 298 -4.44 -4.28 17.72
N ILE A 299 -4.96 -5.44 17.34
CA ILE A 299 -6.31 -5.89 17.70
C ILE A 299 -6.45 -6.02 19.23
N CYS A 300 -5.45 -6.62 19.89
CA CYS A 300 -5.42 -6.81 21.34
C CYS A 300 -5.40 -5.49 22.12
N ALA A 301 -4.72 -4.48 21.59
CA ALA A 301 -4.71 -3.12 22.13
C ALA A 301 -6.06 -2.42 21.94
N SER A 302 -6.90 -2.85 20.99
CA SER A 302 -8.23 -2.28 20.73
C SER A 302 -9.35 -2.88 21.59
N PHE A 303 -9.09 -3.92 22.40
CA PHE A 303 -10.11 -4.42 23.34
C PHE A 303 -10.32 -3.49 24.55
N ASN A 304 -11.58 -3.31 24.96
CA ASN A 304 -11.94 -2.79 26.28
C ASN A 304 -11.37 -3.67 27.40
N LYS A 305 -11.55 -4.99 27.26
CA LYS A 305 -10.98 -6.01 28.15
C LYS A 305 -10.23 -7.04 27.29
N THR A 306 -8.90 -7.00 27.35
CA THR A 306 -8.05 -7.88 26.54
C THR A 306 -8.28 -9.36 26.87
N PRO A 307 -8.61 -10.21 25.88
CA PRO A 307 -8.83 -11.64 26.09
C PRO A 307 -7.51 -12.39 26.36
N LYS A 308 -7.59 -13.58 26.97
CA LYS A 308 -6.39 -14.35 27.35
C LYS A 308 -5.55 -14.78 26.14
N GLU A 309 -6.19 -14.97 24.99
CA GLU A 309 -5.58 -15.36 23.72
C GLU A 309 -4.56 -14.35 23.22
N CYS A 310 -4.69 -13.07 23.60
CA CYS A 310 -3.71 -12.04 23.28
C CYS A 310 -2.31 -12.33 23.86
N LYS A 311 -2.21 -13.21 24.87
CA LYS A 311 -0.93 -13.65 25.45
C LYS A 311 -0.23 -14.72 24.60
N THR A 312 -0.91 -15.36 23.64
CA THR A 312 -0.32 -16.38 22.77
C THR A 312 0.56 -15.71 21.73
N VAL A 313 1.85 -16.04 21.68
CA VAL A 313 2.74 -15.60 20.60
C VAL A 313 2.46 -16.46 19.37
N LEU A 314 2.17 -15.82 18.24
CA LEU A 314 1.99 -16.52 16.97
C LEU A 314 3.34 -16.65 16.26
N PRO A 315 3.63 -17.81 15.64
CA PRO A 315 4.85 -17.99 14.87
C PRO A 315 4.88 -17.03 13.68
N GLU A 316 6.10 -16.71 13.23
CA GLU A 316 6.25 -16.00 11.96
C GLU A 316 5.80 -16.93 10.82
N VAL A 317 5.04 -16.37 9.87
CA VAL A 317 4.71 -17.07 8.63
C VAL A 317 5.86 -16.79 7.68
N ASN A 318 6.52 -17.84 7.19
CA ASN A 318 7.54 -17.73 6.14
C ASN A 318 6.85 -17.39 4.83
N THR A 319 6.48 -16.14 4.63
CA THR A 319 6.02 -15.69 3.32
C THR A 319 7.27 -15.56 2.44
N ALA A 320 7.31 -16.32 1.34
CA ALA A 320 8.33 -16.10 0.32
C ALA A 320 8.25 -14.63 -0.13
N PRO A 321 9.37 -13.98 -0.49
CA PRO A 321 9.32 -12.65 -1.09
C PRO A 321 8.30 -12.70 -2.22
N ALA A 322 7.31 -11.79 -2.22
CA ALA A 322 6.49 -11.62 -3.40
C ALA A 322 7.45 -11.47 -4.57
N ALA A 323 7.31 -12.30 -5.61
CA ALA A 323 8.01 -12.05 -6.85
C ALA A 323 7.76 -10.58 -7.20
N ALA A 324 8.80 -9.87 -7.65
CA ALA A 324 8.68 -8.49 -8.09
C ALA A 324 7.83 -8.43 -9.38
N ALA A 325 6.57 -8.82 -9.30
CA ALA A 325 5.55 -8.38 -10.22
C ALA A 325 5.28 -6.94 -9.80
N GLY A 326 6.04 -6.02 -10.40
CA GLY A 326 5.75 -4.61 -10.29
C GLY A 326 4.28 -4.40 -10.66
N CYS A 327 3.58 -3.61 -9.86
CA CYS A 327 2.33 -3.00 -10.28
C CYS A 327 2.68 -2.05 -11.43
N ASN A 328 2.65 -2.56 -12.66
CA ASN A 328 2.78 -1.80 -13.90
C ASN A 328 1.41 -1.73 -14.57
#